data_AF-A0A6N7L2D1-F1
#
_entry.id   AF-A0A6N7L2D1-F1
#
_cell.length_a   1.000
_cell.length_b   1.000
_cell.length_c   1.000
_cell.angle_alpha   90.00
_cell.angle_beta   90.00
_cell.angle_gamma   90.00
#
_symmetry.space_group_name_H-M   'P 1'
#
loop_
_entity.id
_entity.type
_entity.pdbx_description
1 polymer ?
#
loop_
_entity_poly.entity_id
_entity_poly.type
_entity_poly.pdbx_seq_one_letter_code
_entity_poly.pdbx_strand_id
1 'polypeptide(L)'
;MQPTYGDDGNDPEPATVNARAVPHPYAKNMAVHGKLVFDAPGTASKGPDDPTRHFSCSGTVVADPAHPGKSNLAWTAGHCVHGGKGSTANMNIIFIPGFNTSGAVSGRKGADGSQWAPYGLWDGADYVTSPQWKAEGAEFEAEAAQYDFGIVRVKPQNDTGKSLEETVGGAVPVWFNAPREQLDITEYGYPSAPPFDGAELERCESGKPARRSYDRTRPPMLTLGCTMTQGSSGGGWLVMKDGKPALVSNVSIGQHDREPRWQAGLYLEGEAEGLYNFIAKKG
;
A
#
# COMPACT_ATOMS: atom_id res chain seq x y z
N MET A 1 20.72 8.88 15.01
CA MET A 1 22.17 9.07 14.76
C MET A 1 22.34 10.31 13.90
N GLN A 2 23.27 11.21 14.26
CA GLN A 2 23.67 12.31 13.37
C GLN A 2 24.36 11.73 12.13
N PRO A 3 24.18 12.34 10.93
CA PRO A 3 24.81 11.86 9.71
C PRO A 3 26.34 12.01 9.79
N THR A 4 27.05 10.91 9.62
CA THR A 4 28.51 10.93 9.48
C THR A 4 28.86 11.51 8.11
N TYR A 5 29.73 12.52 8.08
CA TYR A 5 30.30 13.10 6.87
C TYR A 5 30.88 11.97 5.98
N GLY A 6 30.27 11.71 4.83
CA GLY A 6 30.67 10.64 3.89
C GLY A 6 29.60 9.57 3.58
N ASP A 7 28.49 9.55 4.32
CA ASP A 7 27.35 8.68 4.05
C ASP A 7 26.47 9.26 2.94
N ASP A 8 26.33 8.56 1.81
CA ASP A 8 25.48 8.96 0.68
C ASP A 8 24.00 8.67 0.93
N GLY A 9 23.67 8.07 2.09
CA GLY A 9 22.31 7.72 2.48
C GLY A 9 21.80 6.42 1.87
N ASN A 10 22.67 5.67 1.19
CA ASN A 10 22.35 4.41 0.53
C ASN A 10 23.18 3.26 1.14
N ASP A 11 22.49 2.25 1.65
CA ASP A 11 23.11 0.97 2.00
C ASP A 11 23.12 0.05 0.75
N PRO A 12 23.91 -1.04 0.74
CA PRO A 12 23.89 -2.01 -0.36
C PRO A 12 22.49 -2.56 -0.67
N GLU A 13 22.22 -2.88 -1.94
CA GLU A 13 20.94 -3.49 -2.34
C GLU A 13 20.71 -4.79 -1.55
N PRO A 14 19.52 -5.00 -0.94
CA PRO A 14 19.24 -6.20 -0.18
C PRO A 14 19.15 -7.43 -1.09
N ALA A 15 19.39 -8.60 -0.52
CA ALA A 15 19.23 -9.86 -1.25
C ALA A 15 17.75 -10.12 -1.56
N THR A 16 17.47 -10.62 -2.77
CA THR A 16 16.12 -10.95 -3.24
C THR A 16 15.42 -11.96 -2.32
N VAL A 17 14.18 -11.65 -1.91
CA VAL A 17 13.30 -12.58 -1.20
C VAL A 17 12.11 -12.92 -2.10
N ASN A 18 11.88 -14.22 -2.29
CA ASN A 18 10.72 -14.68 -3.07
C ASN A 18 9.43 -14.42 -2.29
N ALA A 19 8.50 -13.72 -2.93
CA ALA A 19 7.14 -13.57 -2.45
C ALA A 19 6.47 -14.95 -2.33
N ARG A 20 5.62 -15.10 -1.31
CA ARG A 20 4.84 -16.32 -1.07
C ARG A 20 3.38 -15.96 -0.88
N ALA A 21 2.51 -16.70 -1.56
CA ALA A 21 1.08 -16.52 -1.41
C ALA A 21 0.65 -16.82 0.03
N VAL A 22 -0.21 -15.96 0.58
CA VAL A 22 -0.88 -16.22 1.85
C VAL A 22 -1.85 -17.39 1.65
N PRO A 23 -1.81 -18.44 2.50
CA PRO A 23 -2.66 -19.61 2.32
C PRO A 23 -4.16 -19.29 2.37
N HIS A 24 -4.93 -19.90 1.49
CA HIS A 24 -6.40 -19.88 1.55
C HIS A 24 -6.96 -20.97 2.48
N PRO A 25 -8.11 -20.72 3.14
CA PRO A 25 -8.70 -19.39 3.30
C PRO A 25 -7.77 -18.51 4.15
N TYR A 26 -7.71 -17.20 3.86
CA TYR A 26 -6.87 -16.31 4.65
C TYR A 26 -7.27 -16.38 6.13
N ALA A 27 -6.26 -16.30 7.02
CA ALA A 27 -6.51 -16.08 8.44
C ALA A 27 -7.32 -14.79 8.63
N LYS A 28 -8.21 -14.76 9.63
CA LYS A 28 -9.15 -13.62 9.82
C LYS A 28 -8.45 -12.26 9.87
N ASN A 29 -7.29 -12.17 10.51
CA ASN A 29 -6.52 -10.94 10.64
C ASN A 29 -5.87 -10.46 9.33
N MET A 30 -5.90 -11.25 8.26
CA MET A 30 -5.38 -10.86 6.94
C MET A 30 -6.41 -10.08 6.11
N ALA A 31 -7.69 -10.06 6.51
CA ALA A 31 -8.74 -9.31 5.81
C ALA A 31 -8.50 -7.79 5.79
N VAL A 32 -7.61 -7.29 6.64
CA VAL A 32 -7.14 -5.89 6.63
C VAL A 32 -6.33 -5.55 5.37
N HIS A 33 -5.77 -6.53 4.67
CA HIS A 33 -5.09 -6.31 3.39
C HIS A 33 -6.10 -6.39 2.26
N GLY A 34 -6.11 -5.39 1.38
CA GLY A 34 -7.06 -5.34 0.26
C GLY A 34 -6.42 -4.93 -1.04
N LYS A 35 -7.11 -5.29 -2.13
CA LYS A 35 -6.80 -4.84 -3.48
C LYS A 35 -7.46 -3.48 -3.69
N LEU A 36 -6.75 -2.55 -4.32
CA LEU A 36 -7.25 -1.22 -4.67
C LEU A 36 -7.27 -1.12 -6.19
N VAL A 37 -8.39 -0.75 -6.78
CA VAL A 37 -8.52 -0.56 -8.23
C VAL A 37 -9.00 0.87 -8.52
N PHE A 38 -8.55 1.44 -9.64
CA PHE A 38 -8.86 2.82 -9.99
C PHE A 38 -8.67 3.07 -11.50
N ASP A 39 -9.24 4.17 -11.96
CA ASP A 39 -9.02 4.73 -13.30
C ASP A 39 -7.97 5.84 -13.22
N ALA A 40 -6.95 5.80 -14.09
CA ALA A 40 -5.95 6.86 -14.15
C ALA A 40 -6.54 8.19 -14.64
N PRO A 41 -5.95 9.34 -14.28
CA PRO A 41 -6.42 10.65 -14.73
C PRO A 41 -6.45 10.77 -16.26
N GLY A 42 -7.45 11.47 -16.80
CA GLY A 42 -7.57 11.71 -18.24
C GLY A 42 -7.94 10.48 -19.08
N THR A 43 -8.26 9.35 -18.47
CA THR A 43 -8.61 8.11 -19.18
C THR A 43 -10.12 7.90 -19.38
N ALA A 44 -10.95 8.85 -18.95
CA ALA A 44 -12.41 8.75 -19.01
C ALA A 44 -12.96 8.57 -20.45
N SER A 45 -12.24 9.06 -21.46
CA SER A 45 -12.59 8.89 -22.88
C SER A 45 -12.16 7.54 -23.46
N LYS A 46 -11.34 6.77 -22.73
CA LYS A 46 -10.88 5.45 -23.18
C LYS A 46 -11.98 4.41 -22.99
N GLY A 47 -12.02 3.43 -23.89
CA GLY A 47 -12.95 2.30 -23.78
C GLY A 47 -12.75 1.52 -22.48
N PRO A 48 -13.77 0.75 -22.02
CA PRO A 48 -13.68 -0.04 -20.81
C PRO A 48 -12.64 -1.17 -20.88
N ASP A 49 -12.22 -1.57 -22.09
CA ASP A 49 -11.20 -2.61 -22.28
C ASP A 49 -9.80 -2.03 -22.57
N ASP A 50 -9.62 -0.71 -22.45
CA ASP A 50 -8.32 -0.09 -22.69
C ASP A 50 -7.34 -0.43 -21.56
N PRO A 51 -6.22 -1.11 -21.85
CA PRO A 51 -5.27 -1.57 -20.83
C PRO A 51 -4.55 -0.41 -20.11
N THR A 52 -4.69 0.81 -20.61
CA THR A 52 -4.10 2.03 -20.04
C THR A 52 -5.13 2.89 -19.30
N ARG A 53 -6.30 2.32 -19.00
CA ARG A 53 -7.37 2.96 -18.23
C ARG A 53 -7.39 2.47 -16.78
N HIS A 54 -7.46 1.15 -16.60
CA HIS A 54 -7.68 0.51 -15.31
C HIS A 54 -6.37 0.07 -14.67
N PHE A 55 -6.15 0.46 -13.43
CA PHE A 55 -4.95 0.14 -12.67
C PHE A 55 -5.32 -0.54 -11.36
N SER A 56 -4.36 -1.28 -10.83
CA SER A 56 -4.48 -1.90 -9.52
C SER A 56 -3.28 -1.58 -8.64
N CYS A 57 -3.57 -1.39 -7.37
CA CYS A 57 -2.66 -1.26 -6.25
C CYS A 57 -3.14 -2.20 -5.13
N SER A 58 -2.48 -2.08 -3.99
CA SER A 58 -2.82 -2.70 -2.73
C SER A 58 -3.04 -1.64 -1.65
N GLY A 59 -3.62 -2.04 -0.54
CA GLY A 59 -3.79 -1.19 0.62
C GLY A 59 -4.02 -1.97 1.90
N THR A 60 -3.94 -1.27 3.03
CA THR A 60 -4.13 -1.85 4.37
C THR A 60 -5.14 -1.03 5.15
N VAL A 61 -6.14 -1.69 5.75
CA VAL A 61 -7.07 -1.06 6.70
C VAL A 61 -6.28 -0.59 7.91
N VAL A 62 -6.23 0.71 8.13
CA VAL A 62 -5.51 1.33 9.26
C VAL A 62 -6.50 1.85 10.28
N ALA A 63 -6.08 1.89 11.55
CA ALA A 63 -6.91 2.45 12.61
C ALA A 63 -7.32 3.90 12.28
N ASP A 64 -8.42 4.37 12.84
CA ASP A 64 -8.84 5.78 12.75
C ASP A 64 -8.82 6.37 14.17
N PRO A 65 -7.92 7.31 14.49
CA PRO A 65 -7.83 7.89 15.83
C PRO A 65 -9.05 8.74 16.18
N ALA A 66 -9.79 9.24 15.18
CA ALA A 66 -11.04 9.96 15.38
C ALA A 66 -12.25 9.02 15.55
N HIS A 67 -12.16 7.78 15.06
CA HIS A 67 -13.22 6.77 15.15
C HIS A 67 -12.69 5.40 15.60
N PRO A 68 -12.20 5.25 16.85
CA PRO A 68 -11.60 4.00 17.32
C PRO A 68 -12.55 2.80 17.20
N GLY A 69 -12.07 1.70 16.61
CA GLY A 69 -12.87 0.49 16.38
C GLY A 69 -13.85 0.59 15.21
N LYS A 70 -13.90 1.74 14.52
CA LYS A 70 -14.85 2.05 13.45
C LYS A 70 -14.17 2.71 12.25
N SER A 71 -12.90 2.40 12.00
CA SER A 71 -12.17 2.99 10.88
C SER A 71 -12.83 2.67 9.54
N ASN A 72 -12.78 3.66 8.65
CA ASN A 72 -13.09 3.60 7.23
C ASN A 72 -11.89 4.02 6.38
N LEU A 73 -10.67 3.89 6.92
CA LEU A 73 -9.44 4.34 6.30
C LEU A 73 -8.62 3.16 5.77
N ALA A 74 -8.16 3.28 4.52
CA ALA A 74 -7.19 2.38 3.92
C ALA A 74 -5.91 3.17 3.56
N TRP A 75 -4.77 2.74 4.10
CA TRP A 75 -3.44 3.23 3.74
C TRP A 75 -3.00 2.62 2.42
N THR A 76 -2.40 3.43 1.55
CA THR A 76 -1.88 3.01 0.23
C THR A 76 -0.73 3.95 -0.20
N ALA A 77 -0.26 3.85 -1.46
CA ALA A 77 0.74 4.76 -2.01
C ALA A 77 0.09 6.04 -2.55
N GLY A 78 0.86 7.12 -2.63
CA GLY A 78 0.41 8.39 -3.18
C GLY A 78 0.01 8.28 -4.65
N HIS A 79 0.79 7.55 -5.44
CA HIS A 79 0.50 7.30 -6.86
C HIS A 79 -0.76 6.47 -7.10
N CYS A 80 -1.19 5.69 -6.10
CA CYS A 80 -2.44 4.92 -6.17
C CYS A 80 -3.69 5.81 -6.02
N VAL A 81 -3.55 7.05 -5.52
CA VAL A 81 -4.67 7.99 -5.33
C VAL A 81 -4.55 9.27 -6.17
N HIS A 82 -3.35 9.61 -6.66
CA HIS A 82 -3.11 10.83 -7.42
C HIS A 82 -1.97 10.66 -8.42
N GLY A 83 -2.13 11.15 -9.65
CA GLY A 83 -1.13 11.01 -10.72
C GLY A 83 0.13 11.90 -10.58
N GLY A 84 0.42 12.42 -9.38
CA GLY A 84 1.56 13.30 -9.14
C GLY A 84 1.47 14.71 -9.76
N LYS A 85 2.63 15.29 -10.05
CA LYS A 85 2.84 16.66 -10.54
C LYS A 85 2.11 16.92 -11.84
N GLY A 86 1.33 18.01 -11.87
CA GLY A 86 0.59 18.42 -13.07
C GLY A 86 -0.58 17.50 -13.45
N SER A 87 -0.89 16.50 -12.62
CA SER A 87 -2.00 15.58 -12.79
C SER A 87 -3.08 15.81 -11.72
N THR A 88 -4.10 14.95 -11.71
CA THR A 88 -5.21 15.01 -10.74
C THR A 88 -5.33 13.72 -9.95
N ALA A 89 -6.32 13.69 -9.06
CA ALA A 89 -6.79 12.47 -8.41
C ALA A 89 -7.03 11.35 -9.43
N ASN A 90 -6.72 10.11 -9.02
CA ASN A 90 -7.24 8.93 -9.68
C ASN A 90 -8.77 8.86 -9.45
N MET A 91 -9.48 8.28 -10.40
CA MET A 91 -10.94 8.23 -10.38
C MET A 91 -11.43 6.82 -10.07
N ASN A 92 -12.71 6.68 -9.69
CA ASN A 92 -13.36 5.38 -9.49
C ASN A 92 -12.56 4.45 -8.55
N ILE A 93 -11.96 5.01 -7.51
CA ILE A 93 -11.16 4.26 -6.55
C ILE A 93 -12.08 3.30 -5.78
N ILE A 94 -11.77 2.01 -5.81
CA ILE A 94 -12.48 0.97 -5.05
C ILE A 94 -11.46 0.17 -4.25
N PHE A 95 -11.68 0.04 -2.96
CA PHE A 95 -10.93 -0.85 -2.07
C PHE A 95 -11.72 -2.14 -1.83
N ILE A 96 -11.01 -3.27 -1.92
CA ILE A 96 -11.59 -4.62 -1.80
C ILE A 96 -10.87 -5.34 -0.67
N PRO A 97 -11.34 -5.21 0.59
CA PRO A 97 -10.73 -5.86 1.74
C PRO A 97 -10.80 -7.39 1.64
N GLY A 98 -9.71 -8.07 2.02
CA GLY A 98 -9.64 -9.53 1.98
C GLY A 98 -9.94 -10.11 0.60
N PHE A 99 -9.55 -9.40 -0.47
CA PHE A 99 -9.76 -9.84 -1.84
C PHE A 99 -9.26 -11.28 -2.04
N ASN A 100 -10.09 -12.10 -2.68
CA ASN A 100 -9.86 -13.50 -2.94
C ASN A 100 -9.56 -14.34 -1.67
N THR A 101 -10.08 -13.98 -0.50
CA THR A 101 -9.83 -14.75 0.76
C THR A 101 -10.01 -16.26 0.60
N SER A 102 -11.02 -16.70 -0.16
CA SER A 102 -11.34 -18.12 -0.38
C SER A 102 -10.50 -18.82 -1.45
N GLY A 103 -9.74 -18.08 -2.27
CA GLY A 103 -9.03 -18.59 -3.44
C GLY A 103 -9.96 -18.86 -4.64
N ALA A 104 -11.16 -18.27 -4.65
CA ALA A 104 -12.16 -18.52 -5.67
C ALA A 104 -11.74 -18.08 -7.09
N VAL A 105 -10.92 -17.03 -7.21
CA VAL A 105 -10.39 -16.56 -8.51
C VAL A 105 -8.94 -16.99 -8.77
N SER A 106 -8.33 -17.73 -7.85
CA SER A 106 -6.98 -18.27 -7.98
C SER A 106 -6.84 -19.15 -9.22
N GLY A 107 -5.77 -18.94 -9.98
CA GLY A 107 -5.53 -19.65 -11.24
C GLY A 107 -6.53 -19.27 -12.34
N ARG A 108 -7.04 -18.03 -12.32
CA ARG A 108 -7.96 -17.46 -13.33
C ARG A 108 -9.29 -18.20 -13.44
N LYS A 109 -9.78 -18.74 -12.33
CA LYS A 109 -11.11 -19.34 -12.25
C LYS A 109 -12.16 -18.23 -12.23
N GLY A 110 -13.27 -18.45 -12.93
CA GLY A 110 -14.45 -17.59 -12.80
C GLY A 110 -15.13 -17.84 -11.46
N ALA A 111 -15.52 -16.77 -10.77
CA ALA A 111 -16.24 -16.83 -9.51
C ALA A 111 -17.22 -15.65 -9.39
N ASP A 112 -18.27 -15.85 -8.61
CA ASP A 112 -19.22 -14.78 -8.32
C ASP A 112 -18.59 -13.69 -7.44
N GLY A 113 -19.12 -12.47 -7.55
CA GLY A 113 -18.68 -11.29 -6.78
C GLY A 113 -18.42 -11.56 -5.30
N SER A 114 -19.35 -12.24 -4.64
CA SER A 114 -19.30 -12.53 -3.21
C SER A 114 -18.17 -13.51 -2.82
N GLN A 115 -17.65 -14.31 -3.76
CA GLN A 115 -16.60 -15.28 -3.47
C GLN A 115 -15.21 -14.65 -3.48
N TRP A 116 -14.98 -13.64 -4.34
CA TRP A 116 -13.71 -12.92 -4.43
C TRP A 116 -13.70 -11.60 -3.66
N ALA A 117 -14.86 -11.01 -3.32
CA ALA A 117 -14.99 -9.87 -2.42
C ALA A 117 -15.90 -10.23 -1.22
N PRO A 118 -15.48 -11.14 -0.32
CA PRO A 118 -16.33 -11.60 0.78
C PRO A 118 -16.67 -10.49 1.80
N TYR A 119 -15.88 -9.41 1.83
CA TYR A 119 -16.08 -8.25 2.69
C TYR A 119 -16.64 -7.04 1.91
N GLY A 120 -17.14 -7.26 0.70
CA GLY A 120 -17.76 -6.24 -0.15
C GLY A 120 -16.78 -5.34 -0.90
N LEU A 121 -17.35 -4.44 -1.69
CA LEU A 121 -16.64 -3.39 -2.43
C LEU A 121 -16.83 -2.06 -1.71
N TRP A 122 -15.75 -1.28 -1.59
CA TRP A 122 -15.74 -0.02 -0.84
C TRP A 122 -15.28 1.13 -1.72
N ASP A 123 -16.19 2.04 -2.06
CA ASP A 123 -15.91 3.21 -2.89
C ASP A 123 -15.06 4.23 -2.13
N GLY A 124 -14.06 4.80 -2.79
CA GLY A 124 -13.33 5.97 -2.30
C GLY A 124 -14.27 7.18 -2.17
N ALA A 125 -14.43 7.66 -0.94
CA ALA A 125 -15.24 8.84 -0.62
C ALA A 125 -14.39 10.11 -0.52
N ASP A 126 -13.17 9.98 0.00
CA ASP A 126 -12.18 11.05 0.08
C ASP A 126 -10.77 10.44 0.06
N TYR A 127 -9.77 11.24 -0.29
CA TYR A 127 -8.39 10.79 -0.27
C TYR A 127 -7.45 11.92 0.14
N VAL A 128 -6.29 11.51 0.64
CA VAL A 128 -5.16 12.41 0.89
C VAL A 128 -3.89 11.75 0.41
N THR A 129 -2.94 12.57 -0.05
CA THR A 129 -1.56 12.18 -0.38
C THR A 129 -0.64 13.33 -0.01
N SER A 130 0.65 13.06 0.13
CA SER A 130 1.62 14.06 0.54
C SER A 130 1.66 15.27 -0.42
N PRO A 131 1.87 16.49 0.11
CA PRO A 131 2.11 17.67 -0.73
C PRO A 131 3.29 17.47 -1.69
N GLN A 132 4.35 16.79 -1.24
CA GLN A 132 5.55 16.49 -2.02
C GLN A 132 5.21 15.62 -3.23
N TRP A 133 4.41 14.56 -3.06
CA TRP A 133 3.94 13.73 -4.17
C TRP A 133 3.16 14.54 -5.21
N LYS A 134 2.27 15.44 -4.77
CA LYS A 134 1.52 16.31 -5.69
C LYS A 134 2.39 17.35 -6.40
N ALA A 135 3.47 17.80 -5.76
CA ALA A 135 4.34 18.84 -6.31
C ALA A 135 5.42 18.27 -7.25
N GLU A 136 5.88 17.05 -6.99
CA GLU A 136 7.10 16.50 -7.58
C GLU A 136 6.92 15.10 -8.17
N GLY A 137 5.90 14.35 -7.73
CA GLY A 137 5.68 12.96 -8.13
C GLY A 137 5.48 12.79 -9.62
N ALA A 138 6.10 11.77 -10.19
CA ALA A 138 5.85 11.31 -11.54
C ALA A 138 6.18 9.82 -11.64
N GLU A 139 5.70 9.16 -12.70
CA GLU A 139 5.84 7.71 -12.91
C GLU A 139 7.30 7.21 -12.88
N PHE A 140 8.27 8.09 -13.21
CA PHE A 140 9.69 7.73 -13.32
C PHE A 140 10.63 8.61 -12.47
N GLU A 141 10.10 9.57 -11.70
CA GLU A 141 10.92 10.48 -10.88
C GLU A 141 11.02 9.96 -9.44
N ALA A 142 12.21 9.54 -9.04
CA ALA A 142 12.40 8.72 -7.84
C ALA A 142 12.46 9.54 -6.54
N GLU A 143 12.74 10.84 -6.59
CA GLU A 143 12.86 11.72 -5.42
C GLU A 143 11.54 11.88 -4.66
N ALA A 144 10.41 11.86 -5.37
CA ALA A 144 9.09 11.93 -4.76
C ALA A 144 8.68 10.62 -4.07
N ALA A 145 9.36 9.50 -4.36
CA ALA A 145 9.09 8.21 -3.73
C ALA A 145 9.31 8.24 -2.20
N GLN A 146 10.18 9.15 -1.71
CA GLN A 146 10.38 9.38 -0.27
C GLN A 146 9.14 9.92 0.46
N TYR A 147 8.11 10.38 -0.28
CA TYR A 147 6.84 10.84 0.25
C TYR A 147 5.62 10.24 -0.50
N ASP A 148 5.78 9.11 -1.18
CA ASP A 148 4.71 8.42 -1.92
C ASP A 148 3.81 7.55 -1.03
N PHE A 149 3.05 8.21 -0.16
CA PHE A 149 1.97 7.61 0.63
C PHE A 149 0.64 8.33 0.41
N GLY A 150 -0.44 7.59 0.60
CA GLY A 150 -1.79 8.12 0.57
C GLY A 150 -2.72 7.36 1.50
N ILE A 151 -3.85 7.98 1.82
CA ILE A 151 -4.92 7.35 2.59
C ILE A 151 -6.23 7.62 1.87
N VAL A 152 -7.04 6.59 1.70
CA VAL A 152 -8.38 6.68 1.15
C VAL A 152 -9.38 6.45 2.28
N ARG A 153 -10.31 7.38 2.45
CA ARG A 153 -11.52 7.15 3.23
C ARG A 153 -12.53 6.48 2.30
N VAL A 154 -13.07 5.34 2.72
CA VAL A 154 -13.96 4.54 1.89
C VAL A 154 -15.36 4.40 2.50
N LYS A 155 -16.34 4.07 1.66
CA LYS A 155 -17.71 3.75 2.06
C LYS A 155 -18.14 2.44 1.38
N PRO A 156 -18.95 1.59 2.03
CA PRO A 156 -19.38 0.34 1.41
C PRO A 156 -20.36 0.64 0.27
N GLN A 157 -20.27 -0.08 -0.85
CA GLN A 157 -21.28 -0.03 -1.90
C GLN A 157 -22.64 -0.57 -1.42
N ASN A 158 -22.60 -1.54 -0.50
CA ASN A 158 -23.78 -2.09 0.17
C ASN A 158 -23.72 -1.74 1.65
N ASP A 159 -24.46 -0.71 2.05
CA ASP A 159 -24.46 -0.25 3.44
C ASP A 159 -25.18 -1.25 4.36
N THR A 160 -24.43 -1.73 5.35
CA THR A 160 -24.91 -2.64 6.41
C THR A 160 -24.93 -1.96 7.79
N GLY A 161 -24.59 -0.67 7.86
CA GLY A 161 -24.39 0.08 9.10
C GLY A 161 -23.06 -0.20 9.81
N LYS A 162 -22.18 -1.03 9.23
CA LYS A 162 -20.84 -1.33 9.75
C LYS A 162 -19.77 -0.53 9.05
N SER A 163 -18.74 -0.13 9.80
CA SER A 163 -17.51 0.43 9.23
C SER A 163 -16.67 -0.65 8.53
N LEU A 164 -15.63 -0.23 7.82
CA LEU A 164 -14.63 -1.12 7.20
C LEU A 164 -13.95 -1.99 8.27
N GLU A 165 -13.45 -1.38 9.33
CA GLU A 165 -12.83 -2.07 10.48
C GLU A 165 -13.78 -3.10 11.11
N GLU A 166 -15.05 -2.74 11.37
CA GLU A 166 -16.04 -3.67 11.92
C GLU A 166 -16.35 -4.82 10.95
N THR A 167 -16.28 -4.57 9.64
CA THR A 167 -16.54 -5.56 8.60
C THR A 167 -15.42 -6.59 8.49
N VAL A 168 -14.15 -6.13 8.50
CA VAL A 168 -12.98 -7.02 8.37
C VAL A 168 -12.50 -7.59 9.71
N GLY A 169 -13.03 -7.07 10.82
CA GLY A 169 -12.74 -7.54 12.18
C GLY A 169 -11.49 -6.92 12.81
N GLY A 170 -10.99 -5.81 12.28
CA GLY A 170 -9.86 -5.08 12.85
C GLY A 170 -9.23 -4.06 11.90
N ALA A 171 -8.28 -3.31 12.43
CA ALA A 171 -7.47 -2.35 11.68
C ALA A 171 -6.05 -2.33 12.23
N VAL A 172 -5.09 -1.98 11.39
CA VAL A 172 -3.66 -1.95 11.77
C VAL A 172 -3.29 -0.55 12.30
N PRO A 173 -2.75 -0.43 13.52
CA PRO A 173 -2.18 0.83 13.99
C PRO A 173 -0.98 1.25 13.12
N VAL A 174 -0.86 2.55 12.83
CA VAL A 174 0.32 3.09 12.15
C VAL A 174 1.38 3.46 13.19
N TRP A 175 2.63 3.05 12.97
CA TRP A 175 3.76 3.37 13.84
C TRP A 175 4.68 4.38 13.17
N PHE A 176 4.39 5.66 13.39
CA PHE A 176 5.24 6.76 12.97
C PHE A 176 6.54 6.78 13.79
N ASN A 177 7.62 7.25 13.16
CA ASN A 177 8.95 7.37 13.74
C ASN A 177 9.45 6.05 14.37
N ALA A 178 9.07 4.91 13.78
CA ALA A 178 9.47 3.59 14.26
C ALA A 178 11.01 3.46 14.24
N PRO A 179 11.66 3.11 15.36
CA PRO A 179 13.12 3.00 15.39
C PRO A 179 13.61 1.97 14.37
N ARG A 180 14.48 2.39 13.43
CA ARG A 180 14.88 1.57 12.28
C ARG A 180 15.52 0.25 12.67
N GLU A 181 16.22 0.23 13.80
CA GLU A 181 16.84 -0.95 14.37
C GLU A 181 15.86 -1.98 14.93
N GLN A 182 14.60 -1.59 15.16
CA GLN A 182 13.51 -2.47 15.64
C GLN A 182 12.65 -2.99 14.48
N LEU A 183 12.99 -2.66 13.24
CA LEU A 183 12.21 -3.07 12.08
C LEU A 183 12.61 -4.47 11.62
N ASP A 184 11.68 -5.41 11.80
CA ASP A 184 11.67 -6.74 11.22
C ASP A 184 10.40 -6.88 10.38
N ILE A 185 10.51 -6.56 9.08
CA ILE A 185 9.36 -6.22 8.24
C ILE A 185 8.88 -7.42 7.43
N THR A 186 7.56 -7.58 7.41
CA THR A 186 6.86 -8.37 6.38
C THR A 186 6.06 -7.43 5.48
N GLU A 187 6.26 -7.55 4.17
CA GLU A 187 5.56 -6.77 3.14
C GLU A 187 4.38 -7.57 2.62
N TYR A 188 3.25 -6.91 2.34
CA TYR A 188 2.03 -7.54 1.83
C TYR A 188 1.49 -6.80 0.62
N GLY A 189 1.03 -7.51 -0.42
CA GLY A 189 0.40 -6.87 -1.58
C GLY A 189 -0.20 -7.87 -2.58
N TYR A 190 -0.90 -7.34 -3.59
CA TYR A 190 -1.49 -8.07 -4.71
C TYR A 190 -0.75 -7.74 -6.02
N PRO A 191 0.47 -8.26 -6.23
CA PRO A 191 1.21 -8.03 -7.48
C PRO A 191 0.43 -8.59 -8.67
N SER A 192 0.28 -7.79 -9.71
CA SER A 192 -0.57 -8.03 -10.88
C SER A 192 0.22 -8.22 -12.18
N ALA A 193 1.54 -7.96 -12.19
CA ALA A 193 2.39 -8.17 -13.36
C ALA A 193 3.14 -9.52 -13.28
N PRO A 194 3.43 -10.17 -14.43
CA PRO A 194 4.10 -11.47 -14.47
C PRO A 194 5.35 -11.54 -13.58
N PRO A 195 5.58 -12.65 -12.87
CA PRO A 195 4.84 -13.92 -12.96
C PRO A 195 3.52 -13.96 -12.17
N PHE A 196 3.13 -12.87 -11.52
CA PHE A 196 1.86 -12.77 -10.79
C PHE A 196 0.72 -12.32 -11.71
N ASP A 197 -0.52 -12.53 -11.26
CA ASP A 197 -1.74 -12.15 -11.98
C ASP A 197 -2.70 -11.28 -11.14
N GLY A 198 -2.29 -10.94 -9.91
CA GLY A 198 -3.04 -10.07 -9.02
C GLY A 198 -4.21 -10.77 -8.30
N ALA A 199 -4.34 -12.09 -8.42
CA ALA A 199 -5.37 -12.86 -7.72
C ALA A 199 -5.03 -13.07 -6.24
N GLU A 200 -3.74 -13.18 -5.92
CA GLU A 200 -3.27 -13.60 -4.59
C GLU A 200 -2.74 -12.45 -3.75
N LEU A 201 -3.03 -12.51 -2.45
CA LEU A 201 -2.28 -11.77 -1.45
C LEU A 201 -0.92 -12.45 -1.28
N GLU A 202 0.12 -11.76 -1.68
CA GLU A 202 1.51 -12.18 -1.57
C GLU A 202 2.17 -11.53 -0.35
N ARG A 203 3.18 -12.20 0.20
CA ARG A 203 4.03 -11.62 1.25
C ARG A 203 5.52 -11.89 1.04
N CYS A 204 6.34 -10.93 1.45
CA CYS A 204 7.80 -11.07 1.56
C CYS A 204 8.22 -10.88 3.03
N GLU A 205 8.81 -11.91 3.63
CA GLU A 205 9.38 -11.86 4.99
C GLU A 205 10.83 -11.37 4.88
N SER A 206 10.99 -10.07 4.62
CA SER A 206 12.25 -9.47 4.19
C SER A 206 13.16 -9.04 5.34
N GLY A 207 12.59 -8.85 6.53
CA GLY A 207 13.31 -8.55 7.75
C GLY A 207 13.82 -7.11 7.84
N LYS A 208 15.11 -6.95 8.16
CA LYS A 208 15.70 -5.62 8.42
C LYS A 208 15.89 -4.82 7.12
N PRO A 209 15.39 -3.57 7.03
CA PRO A 209 15.54 -2.74 5.84
C PRO A 209 16.93 -2.12 5.69
N ALA A 210 17.37 -2.00 4.44
CA ALA A 210 18.46 -1.13 3.99
C ALA A 210 17.96 0.31 3.78
N ARG A 211 18.85 1.30 3.83
CA ARG A 211 18.53 2.70 3.48
C ARG A 211 18.68 2.93 1.98
N ARG A 212 17.78 3.72 1.41
CA ARG A 212 17.91 4.25 0.05
C ARG A 212 17.46 5.71 0.00
N SER A 213 18.30 6.59 -0.49
CA SER A 213 18.02 8.03 -0.57
C SER A 213 18.14 8.52 -2.00
N TYR A 214 17.09 9.17 -2.49
CA TYR A 214 17.08 9.83 -3.81
C TYR A 214 17.39 11.32 -3.66
N ASP A 215 16.84 11.96 -2.65
CA ASP A 215 17.23 13.29 -2.17
C ASP A 215 17.76 13.16 -0.73
N ARG A 216 19.02 13.57 -0.53
CA ARG A 216 19.75 13.47 0.74
C ARG A 216 19.25 14.45 1.82
N THR A 217 18.42 15.41 1.44
CA THR A 217 17.78 16.34 2.38
C THR A 217 16.52 15.76 3.02
N ARG A 218 16.06 14.60 2.54
CA ARG A 218 14.86 13.89 3.00
C ARG A 218 15.26 12.58 3.71
N PRO A 219 14.39 12.02 4.57
CA PRO A 219 14.71 10.75 5.21
C PRO A 219 14.86 9.63 4.18
N PRO A 220 15.90 8.79 4.29
CA PRO A 220 16.07 7.67 3.37
C PRO A 220 14.89 6.70 3.49
N MET A 221 14.45 6.17 2.36
CA MET A 221 13.49 5.07 2.29
C MET A 221 14.03 3.84 3.02
N LEU A 222 13.12 2.93 3.33
CA LEU A 222 13.36 1.56 3.75
C LEU A 222 13.35 0.69 2.49
N THR A 223 14.39 -0.11 2.26
CA THR A 223 14.49 -1.00 1.09
C THR A 223 14.65 -2.44 1.55
N LEU A 224 13.85 -3.32 0.98
CA LEU A 224 13.76 -4.73 1.31
C LEU A 224 13.80 -5.56 0.03
N GLY A 225 14.44 -6.73 0.07
CA GLY A 225 14.41 -7.65 -1.06
C GLY A 225 13.03 -8.25 -1.19
N CYS A 226 12.41 -8.20 -2.36
CA CYS A 226 11.09 -8.79 -2.59
C CYS A 226 10.83 -8.96 -4.10
N THR A 227 10.28 -10.09 -4.51
CA THR A 227 9.96 -10.36 -5.91
C THR A 227 8.60 -9.84 -6.36
N MET A 228 7.76 -9.30 -5.46
CA MET A 228 6.47 -8.73 -5.84
C MET A 228 6.64 -7.66 -6.92
N THR A 229 5.69 -7.58 -7.85
CA THR A 229 5.71 -6.69 -9.03
C THR A 229 4.63 -5.60 -8.94
N GLN A 230 4.46 -4.81 -10.00
CA GLN A 230 3.40 -3.81 -10.16
C GLN A 230 2.04 -4.36 -9.70
N GLY A 231 1.25 -3.57 -8.98
CA GLY A 231 0.03 -4.02 -8.27
C GLY A 231 0.23 -4.18 -6.76
N SER A 232 1.45 -4.51 -6.33
CA SER A 232 1.81 -4.52 -4.90
C SER A 232 1.93 -3.12 -4.30
N SER A 233 2.09 -2.08 -5.12
CA SER A 233 2.11 -0.67 -4.72
C SER A 233 1.03 -0.32 -3.70
N GLY A 234 1.41 0.40 -2.64
CA GLY A 234 0.53 0.75 -1.53
C GLY A 234 0.27 -0.37 -0.53
N GLY A 235 0.72 -1.58 -0.82
CA GLY A 235 0.72 -2.73 0.09
C GLY A 235 1.47 -2.42 1.39
N GLY A 236 0.89 -2.82 2.52
CA GLY A 236 1.40 -2.43 3.83
C GLY A 236 2.65 -3.21 4.24
N TRP A 237 3.61 -2.50 4.84
CA TRP A 237 4.78 -3.07 5.49
C TRP A 237 4.53 -3.14 6.98
N LEU A 238 4.47 -4.36 7.52
CA LEU A 238 4.10 -4.60 8.91
C LEU A 238 5.29 -5.09 9.73
N VAL A 239 5.34 -4.67 10.99
CA VAL A 239 6.20 -5.23 12.04
C VAL A 239 5.36 -5.73 13.20
N MET A 240 5.91 -6.62 14.01
CA MET A 240 5.30 -7.04 15.27
C MET A 240 5.84 -6.18 16.42
N LYS A 241 5.01 -5.24 16.90
CA LYS A 241 5.30 -4.40 18.06
C LYS A 241 4.51 -4.91 19.26
N ASP A 242 5.20 -5.35 20.31
CA ASP A 242 4.57 -5.89 21.53
C ASP A 242 3.54 -7.01 21.25
N GLY A 243 3.86 -7.86 20.27
CA GLY A 243 2.99 -8.97 19.85
C GLY A 243 1.79 -8.56 18.99
N LYS A 244 1.72 -7.30 18.52
CA LYS A 244 0.66 -6.80 17.64
C LYS A 244 1.23 -6.24 16.33
N PRO A 245 0.52 -6.39 15.20
CA PRO A 245 0.96 -5.79 13.94
C PRO A 245 0.90 -4.27 14.02
N ALA A 246 1.88 -3.60 13.40
CA ALA A 246 1.88 -2.16 13.18
C ALA A 246 2.41 -1.85 11.78
N LEU A 247 1.74 -0.92 11.08
CA LEU A 247 2.16 -0.45 9.76
C LEU A 247 3.33 0.53 9.94
N VAL A 248 4.44 0.28 9.25
CA VAL A 248 5.65 1.12 9.29
C VAL A 248 6.01 1.74 7.94
N SER A 249 5.41 1.27 6.85
CA SER A 249 5.60 1.79 5.50
C SER A 249 4.56 1.21 4.52
N ASN A 250 4.67 1.57 3.25
CA ASN A 250 4.00 0.92 2.12
C ASN A 250 4.96 0.69 0.96
N VAL A 251 4.65 -0.26 0.09
CA VAL A 251 5.34 -0.41 -1.20
C VAL A 251 5.14 0.88 -2.00
N SER A 252 6.23 1.51 -2.46
CA SER A 252 6.18 2.72 -3.32
C SER A 252 6.82 2.44 -4.67
N ILE A 253 8.10 2.05 -4.67
CA ILE A 253 8.90 1.82 -5.88
C ILE A 253 9.69 0.51 -5.73
N GLY A 254 10.15 -0.08 -6.83
CA GLY A 254 10.97 -1.28 -6.77
C GLY A 254 11.80 -1.53 -8.03
N GLN A 255 12.76 -2.43 -7.91
CA GLN A 255 13.51 -3.02 -9.01
C GLN A 255 12.97 -4.43 -9.25
N HIS A 256 12.30 -4.64 -10.38
CA HIS A 256 11.64 -5.92 -10.69
C HIS A 256 12.27 -6.64 -11.88
N ASP A 257 13.05 -5.93 -12.70
CA ASP A 257 13.48 -6.37 -14.02
C ASP A 257 14.91 -6.95 -14.04
N ARG A 258 15.68 -6.72 -12.97
CA ARG A 258 17.01 -7.32 -12.76
C ARG A 258 17.22 -7.74 -11.31
N GLU A 259 18.17 -8.65 -11.11
CA GLU A 259 18.65 -8.98 -9.77
C GLU A 259 19.64 -7.91 -9.24
N PRO A 260 19.70 -7.70 -7.91
CA PRO A 260 18.71 -8.17 -6.94
C PRO A 260 17.37 -7.44 -7.11
N ARG A 261 16.26 -8.15 -6.87
CA ARG A 261 14.91 -7.55 -6.85
C ARG A 261 14.56 -7.06 -5.46
N TRP A 262 14.05 -5.85 -5.41
CA TRP A 262 13.76 -5.17 -4.15
C TRP A 262 12.58 -4.22 -4.30
N GLN A 263 11.97 -3.90 -3.17
CA GLN A 263 10.97 -2.85 -3.03
C GLN A 263 11.45 -1.82 -1.99
N ALA A 264 11.08 -0.57 -2.21
CA ALA A 264 11.33 0.51 -1.29
C ALA A 264 10.02 1.16 -0.87
N GLY A 265 9.91 1.39 0.43
CA GLY A 265 8.86 2.13 1.08
C GLY A 265 9.43 3.31 1.85
N LEU A 266 8.69 4.39 1.95
CA LEU A 266 9.09 5.57 2.70
C LEU A 266 9.15 5.35 4.21
N TYR A 267 9.95 6.16 4.88
CA TYR A 267 9.97 6.19 6.34
C TYR A 267 8.84 7.09 6.85
N LEU A 268 7.94 6.55 7.67
CA LEU A 268 6.77 7.28 8.17
C LEU A 268 7.16 8.23 9.31
N GLU A 269 7.25 9.52 9.02
CA GLU A 269 7.59 10.58 9.99
C GLU A 269 6.43 11.59 10.18
N GLY A 270 6.74 12.80 10.66
CA GLY A 270 5.75 13.82 11.04
C GLY A 270 4.81 14.24 9.91
N GLU A 271 5.28 14.27 8.67
CA GLU A 271 4.48 14.56 7.48
C GLU A 271 3.39 13.52 7.27
N ALA A 272 3.74 12.25 7.44
CA ALA A 272 2.81 11.12 7.32
C ALA A 272 1.80 11.12 8.48
N GLU A 273 2.26 11.38 9.70
CA GLU A 273 1.41 11.51 10.88
C GLU A 273 0.43 12.69 10.75
N GLY A 274 0.90 13.83 10.24
CA GLY A 274 0.09 15.01 9.98
C GLY A 274 -1.02 14.73 8.97
N LEU A 275 -0.70 14.07 7.85
CA LEU A 275 -1.68 13.70 6.83
C LEU A 275 -2.74 12.73 7.37
N TYR A 276 -2.29 11.72 8.11
CA TYR A 276 -3.16 10.73 8.77
C TYR A 276 -4.12 11.38 9.75
N ASN A 277 -3.62 12.25 10.62
CA ASN A 277 -4.45 13.00 11.56
C ASN A 277 -5.42 13.97 10.86
N PHE A 278 -5.01 14.55 9.73
CA PHE A 278 -5.84 15.44 8.94
C PHE A 278 -7.04 14.69 8.33
N ILE A 279 -6.82 13.58 7.63
CA ILE A 279 -7.93 12.83 7.03
C ILE A 279 -8.84 12.22 8.10
N ALA A 280 -8.29 11.73 9.21
CA ALA A 280 -9.08 11.19 10.32
C ALA A 280 -10.12 12.21 10.85
N LYS A 281 -9.74 13.48 10.95
CA LYS A 281 -10.62 14.58 11.42
C LYS A 281 -11.53 15.14 10.32
N LYS A 282 -11.16 14.97 9.06
CA LYS A 282 -11.96 15.37 7.91
C LYS A 282 -13.09 14.33 7.73
N GLY A 283 -14.28 14.70 8.20
CA GLY A 283 -15.51 13.90 8.13
C GLY A 283 -15.95 13.68 6.69
#